data_AF-A0A8T7AIH8-F1
#
_entry.id   AF-A0A8T7AIH8-F1
#
_cell.length_a   1.000
_cell.length_b   1.000
_cell.length_c   1.000
_cell.angle_alpha   90.00
_cell.angle_beta   90.00
_cell.angle_gamma   90.00
#
_symmetry.space_group_name_H-M   'P 1'
#
loop_
_entity.id
_entity.type
_entity.pdbx_description
1 polymer ?
#
loop_
_entity_poly.entity_id
_entity_poly.type
_entity_poly.pdbx_seq_one_letter_code
_entity_poly.pdbx_strand_id
1 'polypeptide(L)'
;IDQVRQGTHITAMGSDTAEKQELDSRILGAADIVVADSLSQCQERGEICQALLANDIELSRVVELGGVIDSGRRIRTSHRQVTVADLTGVAVQDVQIAKAVCEALAAVELAE
;
A
#
# COMPACT_ATOMS: atom_id res chain seq x y z
N ILE A 1 -16.63 -2.95 -9.99
CA ILE A 1 -16.80 -3.46 -8.60
C ILE A 1 -17.27 -4.92 -8.58
N ASP A 2 -18.22 -5.31 -9.43
CA ASP A 2 -18.93 -6.61 -9.40
C ASP A 2 -18.07 -7.88 -9.49
N GLN A 3 -16.79 -7.76 -9.85
CA GLN A 3 -15.83 -8.86 -9.92
C GLN A 3 -15.08 -9.10 -8.59
N VAL A 4 -15.10 -8.13 -7.67
CA VAL A 4 -14.41 -8.23 -6.37
C VAL A 4 -15.34 -8.91 -5.36
N ARG A 5 -14.97 -10.12 -4.96
CA ARG A 5 -15.73 -10.89 -3.95
C ARG A 5 -15.41 -10.39 -2.55
N GLN A 6 -16.35 -10.56 -1.63
CA GLN A 6 -16.08 -10.33 -0.20
C GLN A 6 -14.89 -11.17 0.26
N GLY A 7 -14.06 -10.58 1.11
CA GLY A 7 -12.85 -11.21 1.62
C GLY A 7 -11.62 -11.08 0.71
N THR A 8 -11.72 -10.41 -0.44
CA THR A 8 -10.58 -10.20 -1.33
C THR A 8 -9.60 -9.20 -0.73
N HIS A 9 -8.31 -9.56 -0.73
CA HIS A 9 -7.22 -8.60 -0.57
C HIS A 9 -6.63 -8.30 -1.95
N ILE A 10 -6.43 -7.02 -2.26
CA ILE A 10 -5.79 -6.57 -3.49
C ILE A 10 -4.54 -5.80 -3.09
N THR A 11 -3.41 -6.17 -3.68
CA THR A 11 -2.17 -5.40 -3.64
C THR A 11 -2.00 -4.76 -5.02
N ALA A 12 -2.23 -3.46 -5.11
CA ALA A 12 -1.96 -2.66 -6.30
C ALA A 12 -0.52 -2.14 -6.22
N MET A 13 0.26 -2.38 -7.27
CA MET A 13 1.71 -2.18 -7.24
C MET A 13 2.24 -1.52 -8.52
N GLY A 14 1.49 -1.56 -9.62
CA GLY A 14 1.94 -1.09 -10.92
C GLY A 14 1.70 0.40 -11.18
N SER A 15 0.87 1.07 -10.38
CA SER A 15 0.60 2.50 -10.52
C SER A 15 1.56 3.35 -9.67
N ASP A 16 2.57 3.91 -10.32
CA ASP A 16 3.65 4.71 -9.71
C ASP A 16 3.76 6.13 -10.30
N THR A 17 2.83 6.52 -11.18
CA THR A 17 2.73 7.87 -11.76
C THR A 17 1.34 8.47 -11.54
N ALA A 18 1.18 9.76 -11.84
CA ALA A 18 -0.07 10.46 -11.58
C ALA A 18 -1.21 10.00 -12.51
N GLU A 19 -0.90 9.36 -13.64
CA GLU A 19 -1.84 9.02 -14.71
C GLU A 19 -2.15 7.52 -14.77
N LYS A 20 -1.31 6.69 -14.13
CA LYS A 20 -1.48 5.25 -14.13
C LYS A 20 -2.63 4.86 -13.22
N GLN A 21 -3.32 3.80 -13.61
CA GLN A 21 -4.41 3.20 -12.87
C GLN A 21 -4.56 1.74 -13.29
N GLU A 22 -4.52 0.82 -12.33
CA GLU A 22 -4.75 -0.61 -12.53
C GLU A 22 -6.18 -1.01 -12.12
N LEU A 23 -6.74 -0.34 -11.11
CA LEU A 23 -8.04 -0.66 -10.54
C LEU A 23 -9.06 0.42 -10.88
N ASP A 24 -10.28 0.01 -11.21
CA ASP A 24 -11.42 0.95 -11.22
C ASP A 24 -11.52 1.64 -9.85
N SER A 25 -11.48 2.98 -9.81
CA SER A 25 -11.39 3.79 -8.58
C SER A 25 -12.52 3.49 -7.58
N ARG A 26 -13.67 3.06 -8.09
CA ARG A 26 -14.80 2.65 -7.25
C ARG A 26 -14.51 1.41 -6.40
N ILE A 27 -13.48 0.62 -6.75
CA ILE A 27 -12.99 -0.49 -5.92
C ILE A 27 -12.40 0.05 -4.61
N LEU A 28 -11.66 1.16 -4.65
CA LEU A 28 -11.11 1.79 -3.44
C LEU A 28 -12.25 2.37 -2.59
N GLY A 29 -13.24 3.02 -3.22
CA GLY A 29 -14.42 3.52 -2.53
C GLY A 29 -15.23 2.42 -1.82
N ALA A 30 -15.36 1.25 -2.45
CA ALA A 30 -16.07 0.09 -1.93
C ALA A 30 -15.26 -0.77 -0.93
N ALA A 31 -13.94 -0.58 -0.85
CA ALA A 31 -13.10 -1.34 0.07
C ALA A 31 -13.42 -0.96 1.53
N ASP A 32 -13.36 -1.96 2.42
CA ASP A 32 -13.53 -1.75 3.86
C ASP A 32 -12.28 -1.07 4.45
N ILE A 33 -11.11 -1.35 3.88
CA ILE A 33 -9.81 -0.85 4.33
C ILE A 33 -8.97 -0.51 3.11
N VAL A 34 -8.45 0.71 3.06
CA VAL A 34 -7.47 1.15 2.06
C VAL A 34 -6.19 1.56 2.78
N VAL A 35 -5.08 0.96 2.38
CA VAL A 35 -3.76 1.20 2.96
C VAL A 35 -2.86 1.82 1.90
N ALA A 36 -2.23 2.95 2.22
CA ALA A 36 -1.15 3.54 1.42
C ALA A 36 0.21 3.09 1.97
N ASP A 37 1.21 2.90 1.12
CA ASP A 37 2.59 2.79 1.59
C ASP A 37 3.13 4.12 2.13
N SER A 38 2.88 5.22 1.43
CA SER A 38 3.08 6.60 1.88
C SER A 38 1.85 7.44 1.54
N LEU A 39 1.22 8.03 2.56
CA LEU A 39 0.06 8.90 2.35
C LEU A 39 0.40 10.11 1.47
N SER A 40 1.58 10.70 1.65
CA SER A 40 2.02 11.84 0.83
C SER A 40 2.22 11.46 -0.64
N GLN A 41 2.80 10.29 -0.92
CA GLN A 41 3.01 9.87 -2.32
C GLN A 41 1.70 9.41 -2.96
N CYS A 42 0.91 8.56 -2.29
CA CYS A 42 -0.37 8.05 -2.79
C CYS A 42 -1.42 9.14 -3.06
N GLN A 43 -1.27 10.34 -2.48
CA GLN A 43 -2.09 11.50 -2.85
C GLN A 43 -1.76 12.06 -4.25
N GLU A 44 -0.51 11.90 -4.69
CA GLU A 44 0.02 12.49 -5.93
C GLU A 44 0.10 11.49 -7.09
N ARG A 45 0.14 10.19 -6.78
CA ARG A 45 0.27 9.09 -7.75
C ARG A 45 -0.40 7.81 -7.22
N GLY A 46 -0.54 6.80 -8.07
CA GLY A 46 -1.10 5.52 -7.63
C GLY A 46 -2.62 5.45 -7.68
N GLU A 47 -3.18 4.36 -7.14
CA GLU A 47 -4.62 4.12 -7.16
C GLU A 47 -5.40 5.13 -6.31
N ILE A 48 -4.84 5.53 -5.18
CA ILE A 48 -5.48 6.50 -4.26
C ILE A 48 -5.60 7.86 -4.93
N CYS A 49 -4.58 8.33 -5.64
CA CYS A 49 -4.61 9.60 -6.36
C CYS A 49 -5.78 9.63 -7.36
N GLN A 50 -5.92 8.57 -8.16
CA GLN A 50 -7.02 8.44 -9.13
C GLN A 50 -8.38 8.41 -8.44
N ALA A 51 -8.52 7.68 -7.34
CA ALA A 51 -9.77 7.62 -6.59
C ALA A 51 -10.14 8.95 -5.91
N LEU A 52 -9.16 9.72 -5.44
CA LEU A 52 -9.37 11.08 -4.91
C LEU A 52 -9.85 12.03 -6.02
N LEU A 53 -9.20 12.01 -7.19
CA LEU A 53 -9.61 12.83 -8.34
C LEU A 53 -11.02 12.49 -8.83
N ALA A 54 -11.40 11.21 -8.78
CA ALA A 54 -12.74 10.72 -9.11
C ALA A 54 -13.79 11.00 -8.03
N ASN A 55 -13.39 11.47 -6.84
CA ASN A 55 -14.25 11.61 -5.65
C ASN A 55 -14.86 10.28 -5.16
N ASP A 56 -14.22 9.15 -5.44
CA ASP A 56 -14.67 7.82 -5.00
C ASP A 56 -14.24 7.47 -3.57
N ILE A 57 -13.23 8.18 -3.04
CA ILE A 57 -12.74 8.01 -1.66
C ILE A 57 -12.36 9.36 -1.06
N GLU A 58 -12.46 9.47 0.27
CA GLU A 58 -11.87 10.57 1.03
C GLU A 58 -10.54 10.14 1.62
N LEU A 59 -9.55 11.04 1.64
CA LEU A 59 -8.22 10.76 2.22
C LEU A 59 -8.30 10.31 3.69
N SER A 60 -9.29 10.79 4.44
CA SER A 60 -9.58 10.39 5.82
C SER A 60 -9.83 8.89 6.01
N ARG A 61 -10.22 8.19 4.94
CA ARG A 61 -10.46 6.73 4.93
C ARG A 61 -9.21 5.90 4.66
N VAL A 62 -8.11 6.54 4.29
CA VAL A 62 -6.84 5.87 3.97
C VAL A 62 -5.95 5.85 5.20
N VAL A 63 -5.37 4.68 5.51
CA VAL A 63 -4.38 4.54 6.57
C VAL A 63 -3.00 4.24 6.00
N GLU A 64 -1.94 4.70 6.66
CA GLU A 64 -0.57 4.45 6.21
C GLU A 64 -0.03 3.11 6.75
N LEU A 65 0.67 2.37 5.90
CA LEU A 65 1.20 1.04 6.20
C LEU A 65 2.11 1.04 7.44
N GLY A 66 2.94 2.07 7.59
CA GLY A 66 3.81 2.24 8.76
C GLY A 66 3.02 2.31 10.06
N GLY A 67 1.97 3.11 10.11
CA GLY A 67 1.08 3.22 11.27
C GLY A 67 0.29 1.92 11.55
N VAL A 68 -0.09 1.20 10.49
CA VAL A 68 -0.72 -0.12 10.63
C VAL A 68 0.21 -1.11 11.32
N ILE A 69 1.48 -1.18 10.89
CA ILE A 69 2.50 -2.07 11.47
C ILE A 69 2.78 -1.66 12.92
N ASP A 70 3.02 -0.37 13.18
CA ASP A 70 3.35 0.15 14.51
C ASP A 70 2.23 -0.07 15.53
N SER A 71 0.98 -0.07 15.09
CA SER A 71 -0.18 -0.28 15.97
C SER A 71 -0.17 -1.62 16.71
N GLY A 72 0.57 -2.62 16.19
CA GLY A 72 0.60 -4.00 16.72
C GLY A 72 -0.76 -4.71 16.68
N ARG A 73 -1.76 -4.14 16.01
CA ARG A 73 -3.14 -4.63 15.95
C ARG A 73 -3.49 -5.07 14.54
N ARG A 74 -4.35 -6.09 14.44
CA ARG A 74 -4.95 -6.46 13.16
C ARG A 74 -6.02 -5.44 12.79
N ILE A 75 -5.80 -4.72 11.70
CA ILE A 75 -6.81 -3.81 11.15
C ILE A 75 -7.92 -4.56 10.40
N ARG A 76 -7.58 -5.71 9.79
CA ARG A 76 -8.57 -6.61 9.20
C ARG A 76 -9.15 -7.51 10.29
N THR A 77 -10.42 -7.27 10.63
CA THR A 77 -11.13 -7.92 11.74
C THR A 77 -12.13 -8.97 11.27
N SER A 78 -12.44 -9.02 9.97
CA SER A 78 -13.37 -9.98 9.38
C SER A 78 -12.85 -10.59 8.08
N HIS A 79 -13.14 -11.87 7.88
CA HIS A 79 -12.83 -12.60 6.65
C HIS A 79 -13.66 -12.11 5.44
N ARG A 80 -14.70 -11.32 5.67
CA ARG A 80 -15.55 -10.73 4.61
C ARG A 80 -15.03 -9.38 4.13
N GLN A 81 -14.15 -8.73 4.90
CA GLN A 81 -13.63 -7.41 4.54
C GLN A 81 -12.80 -7.50 3.25
N VAL A 82 -13.10 -6.60 2.33
CA VAL A 82 -12.29 -6.28 1.16
C VAL A 82 -11.26 -5.25 1.55
N THR A 83 -10.01 -5.49 1.18
CA THR A 83 -8.90 -4.61 1.55
C THR A 83 -8.04 -4.31 0.33
N VAL A 84 -7.63 -3.07 0.16
CA VAL A 84 -6.72 -2.63 -0.91
C VAL A 84 -5.47 -2.05 -0.27
N ALA A 85 -4.29 -2.49 -0.73
CA ALA A 85 -3.03 -1.82 -0.47
C ALA A 85 -2.55 -1.17 -1.77
N ASP A 86 -2.30 0.13 -1.75
CA ASP A 86 -1.72 0.91 -2.84
C ASP A 86 -0.25 1.13 -2.53
N LEU A 87 0.63 0.53 -3.33
CA LEU A 87 2.08 0.50 -3.11
C LEU A 87 2.77 1.19 -4.28
N THR A 88 3.25 2.42 -4.05
CA THR A 88 3.89 3.29 -5.04
C THR A 88 5.42 3.23 -5.02
N GLY A 89 6.00 2.64 -3.96
CA GLY A 89 7.43 2.55 -3.72
C GLY A 89 7.93 3.70 -2.84
N VAL A 90 8.56 3.35 -1.72
CA VAL A 90 9.14 4.31 -0.77
C VAL A 90 10.63 4.05 -0.58
N ALA A 91 11.45 5.10 -0.71
CA ALA A 91 12.92 4.98 -0.68
C ALA A 91 13.47 4.36 0.62
N VAL A 92 12.73 4.49 1.73
CA VAL A 92 13.12 3.89 3.01
C VAL A 92 13.20 2.36 2.93
N GLN A 93 12.35 1.71 2.13
CA GLN A 93 12.39 0.26 1.93
C GLN A 93 13.69 -0.16 1.23
N ASP A 94 14.09 0.55 0.17
CA ASP A 94 15.35 0.29 -0.54
C ASP A 94 16.55 0.44 0.39
N VAL A 95 16.58 1.51 1.19
CA VAL A 95 17.67 1.76 2.15
C VAL A 95 17.76 0.65 3.19
N GLN A 96 16.65 0.16 3.73
CA GLN A 96 16.67 -0.94 4.70
C GLN A 96 17.14 -2.25 4.06
N ILE A 97 16.73 -2.54 2.82
CA ILE A 97 17.21 -3.71 2.08
C ILE A 97 18.71 -3.61 1.84
N ALA A 98 19.20 -2.46 1.35
CA ALA A 98 20.62 -2.24 1.10
C ALA A 98 21.45 -2.38 2.38
N LYS A 99 20.97 -1.81 3.50
CA LYS A 99 21.59 -1.98 4.82
C LYS A 99 21.70 -3.45 5.22
N ALA A 100 20.60 -4.21 5.10
CA ALA A 100 20.59 -5.63 5.45
C ALA A 100 21.59 -6.44 4.60
N VAL A 101 21.71 -6.12 3.30
CA VAL A 101 22.69 -6.74 2.40
C VAL A 101 24.12 -6.39 2.82
N CYS A 102 24.42 -5.12 3.12
CA CYS A 102 25.73 -4.70 3.59
C CYS A 102 26.13 -5.39 4.90
N GLU A 103 25.21 -5.51 5.85
CA GLU A 103 25.44 -6.21 7.13
C GLU A 103 25.73 -7.70 6.90
N ALA A 104 24.99 -8.34 5.99
CA ALA A 104 25.22 -9.74 5.64
C ALA A 104 26.60 -9.97 5.00
N LEU A 105 27.06 -9.07 4.12
CA LEU A 105 28.37 -9.17 3.47
C LEU A 105 29.51 -8.95 4.47
N ALA A 106 29.40 -7.93 5.33
CA ALA A 106 30.43 -7.67 6.36
C ALA A 106 30.59 -8.84 7.34
N ALA A 107 29.50 -9.55 7.65
CA ALA A 107 29.55 -10.75 8.49
C ALA A 107 30.28 -11.92 7.81
N VAL A 108 30.23 -12.03 6.49
CA VAL A 108 30.98 -13.04 5.72
C VAL A 108 32.47 -12.71 5.68
N GLU A 109 32.84 -11.45 5.42
CA GLU A 109 34.24 -11.01 5.39
C GLU A 109 34.95 -11.14 6.75
N LEU A 110 34.22 -11.06 7.86
CA LEU A 110 34.76 -11.27 9.21
C LEU A 110 34.91 -12.75 9.60
N ALA A 111 34.28 -13.65 8.85
CA ALA A 111 34.32 -15.09 9.09
C ALA A 111 35.42 -15.81 8.27
N GLU A 112 36.04 -15.11 7.31
CA GLU A 112 37.25 -15.53 6.57
C GLU A 112 38.53 -15.01 7.24
#